data_AF-A0AA90VI23-F1
#
_entry.id   AF-A0AA90VI23-F1
#
_cell.length_a   1.000
_cell.length_b   1.000
_cell.length_c   1.000
_cell.angle_alpha   90.00
_cell.angle_beta   90.00
_cell.angle_gamma   90.00
#
_symmetry.space_group_name_H-M   'P 1'
#
loop_
_entity.id
_entity.type
_entity.pdbx_description
1 polymer ?
#
loop_
_entity_poly.entity_id
_entity_poly.type
_entity_poly.pdbx_seq_one_letter_code
_entity_poly.pdbx_strand_id
1 'polypeptide(L)'
;MADNDKAVLIGYVLIDQLQDNGTEGIVESGKSVRHFNNGTSSYEAKNGCVIVGRKHAGDENGYTYYLTGKPKIFDVDLCNEVDEVGIAVLDRHTTDSFKQSNLNFTCEGNNVIVGRAHTGDENGFTTFVYAELAVQEVKPTGEYSYSIGVVEPKKPLLFEESIKIAKESNGEWALSKLGEYYLPMVAMSHSGDENGTSTYGFKLFGIYREPISKD
;
A
#
# COMPACT_ATOMS: atom_id res chain seq x y z
N MET A 1 22.88 -3.37 34.79
CA MET A 1 22.03 -2.33 34.18
C MET A 1 21.41 -2.99 32.96
N ALA A 2 20.12 -3.33 33.05
CA ALA A 2 19.44 -4.16 32.06
C ALA A 2 19.15 -3.33 30.80
N ASP A 3 19.11 -4.02 29.65
CA ASP A 3 18.89 -3.54 28.28
C ASP A 3 17.49 -2.90 28.04
N ASN A 4 16.90 -2.30 29.07
CA ASN A 4 15.51 -1.83 29.10
C ASN A 4 15.28 -0.51 28.36
N ASP A 5 16.32 0.15 27.84
CA ASP A 5 16.24 1.48 27.21
C ASP A 5 16.18 1.44 25.68
N LYS A 6 15.98 0.26 25.06
CA LYS A 6 15.97 0.12 23.59
C LYS A 6 14.56 -0.06 23.04
N ALA A 7 14.36 0.46 21.83
CA ALA A 7 13.18 0.22 21.02
C ALA A 7 12.96 -1.28 20.78
N VAL A 8 11.76 -1.76 21.11
CA VAL A 8 11.35 -3.15 20.90
C VAL A 8 10.32 -3.20 19.79
N LEU A 9 10.58 -3.99 18.74
CA LEU A 9 9.58 -4.32 17.72
C LEU A 9 8.47 -5.18 18.36
N ILE A 10 7.27 -4.62 18.47
CA ILE A 10 6.12 -5.29 19.09
C ILE A 10 5.14 -5.90 18.08
N GLY A 11 5.12 -5.40 16.84
CA GLY A 11 4.23 -5.90 15.80
C GLY A 11 4.48 -5.32 14.42
N TYR A 12 3.70 -5.81 13.45
CA TYR A 12 3.73 -5.38 12.06
C TYR A 12 2.40 -4.76 11.65
N VAL A 13 2.45 -3.76 10.77
CA VAL A 13 1.26 -3.21 10.11
C VAL A 13 0.91 -4.07 8.90
N LEU A 14 -0.25 -4.73 8.95
CA LEU A 14 -0.72 -5.69 7.96
C LEU A 14 -2.22 -5.55 7.69
N ILE A 15 -2.69 -6.18 6.62
CA ILE A 15 -4.11 -6.21 6.24
C ILE A 15 -4.59 -7.66 6.26
N ASP A 16 -5.60 -7.96 7.08
CA ASP A 16 -6.25 -9.27 7.20
C ASP A 16 -7.51 -9.39 6.34
N GLN A 17 -8.25 -8.30 6.19
CA GLN A 17 -9.54 -8.26 5.51
C GLN A 17 -9.60 -7.15 4.47
N LEU A 18 -10.05 -7.53 3.27
CA LEU A 18 -10.23 -6.63 2.15
C LEU A 18 -11.60 -5.94 2.22
N GLN A 19 -11.63 -4.62 2.11
CA GLN A 19 -12.85 -3.81 1.98
C GLN A 19 -13.26 -3.57 0.52
N ASP A 20 -12.34 -3.84 -0.40
CA ASP A 20 -12.57 -4.01 -1.83
C ASP A 20 -11.79 -5.24 -2.30
N ASN A 21 -12.52 -6.20 -2.88
CA ASN A 21 -11.98 -7.46 -3.40
C ASN A 21 -11.67 -7.40 -4.90
N GLY A 22 -11.73 -6.21 -5.51
CA GLY A 22 -11.45 -6.02 -6.92
C GLY A 22 -12.48 -6.68 -7.83
N THR A 23 -13.77 -6.60 -7.45
CA THR A 23 -14.88 -7.15 -8.24
C THR A 23 -15.41 -6.16 -9.28
N GLU A 24 -15.19 -4.86 -9.05
CA GLU A 24 -15.56 -3.79 -9.97
C GLU A 24 -14.32 -3.28 -10.70
N GLY A 25 -14.27 -3.52 -12.00
CA GLY A 25 -13.18 -3.07 -12.86
C GLY A 25 -13.40 -1.65 -13.35
N ILE A 26 -12.33 -0.88 -13.43
CA ILE A 26 -12.31 0.45 -14.03
C ILE A 26 -11.60 0.34 -15.38
N VAL A 27 -12.21 0.85 -16.44
CA VAL A 27 -11.56 0.93 -17.76
C VAL A 27 -10.32 1.81 -17.62
N GLU A 28 -9.15 1.28 -17.91
CA GLU A 28 -7.85 1.93 -17.62
C GLU A 28 -7.74 3.30 -18.29
N SER A 29 -8.11 3.41 -19.57
CA SER A 29 -8.12 4.69 -20.29
C SER A 29 -9.25 5.63 -19.88
N GLY A 30 -10.21 5.19 -19.05
CA GLY A 30 -11.40 5.94 -18.71
C GLY A 30 -12.38 6.18 -19.87
N LYS A 31 -12.09 5.65 -21.07
CA LYS A 31 -12.97 5.74 -22.24
C LYS A 31 -14.10 4.73 -22.09
N SER A 32 -15.19 5.12 -21.43
CA SER A 32 -16.40 4.31 -21.39
C SER A 32 -17.34 4.70 -22.53
N VAL A 33 -17.89 3.71 -23.25
CA VAL A 33 -18.96 3.93 -24.23
C VAL A 33 -20.28 4.40 -23.59
N ARG A 34 -20.42 4.28 -22.27
CA ARG A 34 -21.65 4.60 -21.51
C ARG A 34 -21.58 5.89 -20.70
N HIS A 35 -20.37 6.36 -20.38
CA HIS A 35 -20.15 7.60 -19.66
C HIS A 35 -19.13 8.41 -20.47
N PHE A 36 -19.52 9.60 -20.92
CA PHE A 36 -18.66 10.56 -21.63
C PHE A 36 -17.53 11.10 -20.74
N ASN A 37 -16.76 10.22 -20.09
CA ASN A 37 -15.52 10.60 -19.46
C ASN A 37 -14.50 10.84 -20.58
N ASN A 38 -13.83 11.98 -20.52
CA ASN A 38 -12.83 12.46 -21.48
C ASN A 38 -11.52 11.63 -21.49
N GLY A 39 -11.60 10.34 -21.15
CA GLY A 39 -10.47 9.44 -21.08
C GLY A 39 -9.71 9.52 -19.77
N THR A 40 -10.38 9.61 -18.62
CA THR A 40 -9.73 9.53 -17.29
C THR A 40 -10.36 8.44 -16.44
N SER A 41 -9.51 7.57 -15.89
CA SER A 41 -9.84 6.60 -14.86
C SER A 41 -9.26 7.04 -13.52
N SER A 42 -9.98 6.78 -12.43
CA SER A 42 -9.50 7.10 -11.09
C SER A 42 -10.03 6.10 -10.09
N TYR A 43 -9.17 5.65 -9.21
CA TYR A 43 -9.52 4.84 -8.05
C TYR A 43 -8.95 5.47 -6.80
N GLU A 44 -9.75 5.49 -5.75
CA GLU A 44 -9.33 5.94 -4.43
C GLU A 44 -9.89 4.98 -3.38
N ALA A 45 -9.00 4.43 -2.56
CA ALA A 45 -9.36 3.57 -1.44
C ALA A 45 -10.22 4.35 -0.45
N LYS A 46 -11.22 3.67 0.13
CA LYS A 46 -12.08 4.21 1.19
C LYS A 46 -11.23 4.80 2.33
N ASN A 47 -11.79 5.78 3.04
CA ASN A 47 -11.08 6.41 4.17
C ASN A 47 -10.59 5.35 5.18
N GLY A 48 -9.35 5.48 5.62
CA GLY A 48 -8.66 4.52 6.48
C GLY A 48 -8.17 3.25 5.79
N CYS A 49 -8.40 3.08 4.48
CA CYS A 49 -7.94 1.92 3.72
C CYS A 49 -6.74 2.27 2.83
N VAL A 50 -5.91 1.27 2.55
CA VAL A 50 -4.71 1.34 1.70
C VAL A 50 -4.84 0.38 0.53
N ILE A 51 -4.16 0.67 -0.57
CA ILE A 51 -4.09 -0.25 -1.71
C ILE A 51 -3.08 -1.36 -1.36
N VAL A 52 -3.49 -2.62 -1.53
CA VAL A 52 -2.67 -3.81 -1.26
C VAL A 52 -2.46 -4.69 -2.48
N GLY A 53 -3.15 -4.39 -3.58
CA GLY A 53 -2.95 -5.08 -4.83
C GLY A 53 -3.57 -4.36 -6.02
N ARG A 54 -3.00 -4.61 -7.20
CA ARG A 54 -3.52 -4.16 -8.49
C ARG A 54 -3.45 -5.30 -9.49
N LYS A 55 -4.46 -5.43 -10.35
CA LYS A 55 -4.35 -6.18 -11.60
C LYS A 55 -4.91 -5.33 -12.73
N HIS A 56 -4.37 -5.52 -13.91
CA HIS A 56 -4.94 -5.02 -15.15
C HIS A 56 -5.07 -6.20 -16.12
N ALA A 57 -6.03 -6.15 -17.04
CA ALA A 57 -6.26 -7.21 -18.02
C ALA A 57 -6.73 -6.62 -19.33
N GLY A 58 -6.02 -6.95 -20.41
CA GLY A 58 -6.28 -6.40 -21.75
C GLY A 58 -5.34 -5.27 -22.11
N ASP A 59 -5.81 -4.43 -23.03
CA ASP A 59 -5.19 -3.17 -23.45
C ASP A 59 -5.77 -1.99 -22.67
N GLU A 60 -5.66 -0.76 -23.17
CA GLU A 60 -6.03 0.45 -22.43
C GLU A 60 -7.56 0.55 -22.26
N ASN A 61 -8.32 -0.28 -22.98
CA ASN A 61 -9.77 -0.44 -22.81
C ASN A 61 -10.13 -1.62 -21.91
N GLY A 62 -9.12 -2.37 -21.48
CA GLY A 62 -9.15 -3.38 -20.45
C GLY A 62 -9.45 -2.81 -19.07
N TYR A 63 -9.70 -3.72 -18.14
CA TYR A 63 -10.12 -3.37 -16.79
C TYR A 63 -8.96 -3.46 -15.80
N THR A 64 -8.81 -2.40 -15.03
CA THR A 64 -7.97 -2.35 -13.85
C THR A 64 -8.79 -2.54 -12.60
N TYR A 65 -8.26 -3.34 -11.68
CA TYR A 65 -8.89 -3.68 -10.42
C TYR A 65 -7.90 -3.44 -9.29
N TYR A 66 -8.42 -3.07 -8.13
CA TYR A 66 -7.64 -2.79 -6.94
C TYR A 66 -8.15 -3.64 -5.78
N LEU A 67 -7.24 -4.07 -4.93
CA LEU A 67 -7.55 -4.61 -3.61
C LEU A 67 -7.26 -3.54 -2.57
N THR A 68 -8.18 -3.33 -1.64
CA THR A 68 -7.97 -2.39 -0.53
C THR A 68 -8.31 -2.99 0.82
N GLY A 69 -7.57 -2.53 1.82
CA GLY A 69 -7.53 -3.08 3.15
C GLY A 69 -7.42 -2.02 4.23
N LYS A 70 -8.01 -2.23 5.41
CA LYS A 70 -7.71 -1.43 6.61
C LYS A 70 -6.47 -2.01 7.28
N PRO A 71 -5.42 -1.19 7.51
CA PRO A 71 -4.25 -1.64 8.26
C PRO A 71 -4.62 -1.91 9.72
N LYS A 72 -4.00 -2.95 10.26
CA LYS A 72 -4.03 -3.34 11.67
C LYS A 72 -2.64 -3.71 12.12
N ILE A 73 -2.42 -3.82 13.43
CA ILE A 73 -1.14 -4.21 13.99
C ILE A 73 -1.26 -5.64 14.50
N PHE A 74 -0.40 -6.53 14.01
CA PHE A 74 -0.31 -7.91 14.49
C PHE A 74 1.00 -8.12 15.22
N ASP A 75 1.00 -8.95 16.26
CA ASP A 75 2.22 -9.28 16.99
C ASP A 75 3.28 -9.89 16.04
N VAL A 76 4.54 -9.83 16.45
CA VAL A 76 5.66 -10.32 15.62
C VAL A 76 5.58 -11.81 15.28
N ASP A 77 4.74 -12.56 15.99
CA ASP A 77 4.51 -13.97 15.77
C ASP A 77 3.33 -14.27 14.84
N LEU A 78 2.54 -13.23 14.51
CA LEU A 78 1.33 -13.25 13.69
C LEU A 78 0.18 -14.04 14.33
N CYS A 79 0.17 -14.12 15.66
CA CYS A 79 -0.82 -14.88 16.42
C CYS A 79 -2.00 -14.02 16.86
N ASN A 80 -1.77 -12.74 17.15
CA ASN A 80 -2.79 -11.84 17.70
C ASN A 80 -2.70 -10.43 17.12
N GLU A 81 -3.82 -9.72 17.11
CA GLU A 81 -3.87 -8.27 16.92
C GLU A 81 -3.31 -7.57 18.19
N VAL A 82 -2.59 -6.47 18.02
CA VAL A 82 -1.99 -5.67 19.10
C VAL A 82 -2.94 -4.52 19.44
N ASP A 83 -3.59 -4.58 20.60
CA ASP A 83 -4.54 -3.56 21.07
C ASP A 83 -3.90 -2.46 21.95
N GLU A 84 -2.59 -2.50 22.13
CA GLU A 84 -1.84 -1.52 22.94
C GLU A 84 -1.77 -0.15 22.26
N VAL A 85 -1.74 -0.16 20.93
CA VAL A 85 -1.54 1.00 20.07
C VAL A 85 -2.32 0.79 18.77
N GLY A 86 -2.84 1.87 18.21
CA GLY A 86 -3.59 1.88 16.96
C GLY A 86 -2.76 2.39 15.79
N ILE A 87 -3.28 2.18 14.58
CA ILE A 87 -2.72 2.69 13.35
C ILE A 87 -3.78 3.52 12.62
N ALA A 88 -3.37 4.69 12.11
CA ALA A 88 -4.19 5.57 11.31
C ALA A 88 -3.57 5.78 9.93
N VAL A 89 -4.43 6.05 8.95
CA VAL A 89 -4.04 6.48 7.59
C VAL A 89 -4.37 7.96 7.49
N LEU A 90 -3.36 8.83 7.53
CA LEU A 90 -3.50 10.28 7.65
C LEU A 90 -2.94 11.00 6.41
N ASP A 91 -3.19 12.30 6.33
CA ASP A 91 -2.49 13.24 5.43
C ASP A 91 -2.41 12.75 3.97
N ARG A 92 -3.57 12.68 3.32
CA ARG A 92 -3.66 12.29 1.91
C ARG A 92 -3.11 13.40 1.02
N HIS A 93 -2.16 13.04 0.16
CA HIS A 93 -1.52 13.94 -0.79
C HIS A 93 -1.60 13.35 -2.20
N THR A 94 -1.77 14.23 -3.19
CA THR A 94 -1.69 13.85 -4.61
C THR A 94 -0.33 14.24 -5.16
N THR A 95 0.31 13.35 -5.90
CA THR A 95 1.58 13.62 -6.56
C THR A 95 1.41 14.58 -7.73
N ASP A 96 2.53 15.09 -8.25
CA ASP A 96 2.57 15.60 -9.62
C ASP A 96 2.22 14.49 -10.63
N SER A 97 1.99 14.91 -11.88
CA SER A 97 1.66 14.01 -12.99
C SER A 97 2.91 13.37 -13.59
N PHE A 98 2.86 12.06 -13.79
CA PHE A 98 3.89 11.27 -14.46
C PHE A 98 3.40 10.83 -15.84
N LYS A 99 4.27 10.83 -16.86
CA LYS A 99 3.93 10.18 -18.13
C LYS A 99 3.92 8.67 -17.92
N GLN A 100 2.82 7.98 -18.27
CA GLN A 100 2.67 6.55 -17.98
C GLN A 100 3.80 5.71 -18.59
N SER A 101 4.18 5.96 -19.84
CA SER A 101 5.28 5.25 -20.52
C SER A 101 6.68 5.42 -19.89
N ASN A 102 6.82 6.30 -18.88
CA ASN A 102 8.05 6.55 -18.13
C ASN A 102 7.70 6.93 -16.67
N LEU A 103 6.92 6.08 -16.04
CA LEU A 103 6.47 6.25 -14.68
C LEU A 103 7.45 5.59 -13.72
N ASN A 104 7.90 6.31 -12.71
CA ASN A 104 8.58 5.72 -11.55
C ASN A 104 8.19 6.50 -10.30
N PHE A 105 7.34 5.89 -9.47
CA PHE A 105 6.86 6.49 -8.23
C PHE A 105 7.12 5.54 -7.07
N THR A 106 7.65 6.08 -5.96
CA THR A 106 7.87 5.36 -4.71
C THR A 106 7.56 6.30 -3.54
N CYS A 107 6.77 5.82 -2.58
CA CYS A 107 6.47 6.51 -1.35
C CYS A 107 7.70 6.53 -0.44
N GLU A 108 8.01 7.72 0.08
CA GLU A 108 9.04 7.93 1.11
C GLU A 108 8.51 7.65 2.51
N GLY A 109 9.40 7.28 3.43
CA GLY A 109 9.06 7.06 4.84
C GLY A 109 7.94 6.04 5.03
N ASN A 110 6.93 6.45 5.81
CA ASN A 110 5.76 5.65 6.18
C ASN A 110 4.55 5.87 5.26
N ASN A 111 4.77 6.52 4.10
CA ASN A 111 3.71 6.75 3.15
C ASN A 111 3.38 5.47 2.35
N VAL A 112 2.10 5.32 2.02
CA VAL A 112 1.55 4.22 1.25
C VAL A 112 0.59 4.72 0.19
N ILE A 113 0.41 3.95 -0.89
CA ILE A 113 -0.49 4.31 -1.97
C ILE A 113 -1.93 4.03 -1.54
N VAL A 114 -2.79 5.03 -1.70
CA VAL A 114 -4.23 4.97 -1.38
C VAL A 114 -5.11 5.33 -2.57
N GLY A 115 -4.54 5.77 -3.68
CA GLY A 115 -5.28 6.06 -4.90
C GLY A 115 -4.38 6.23 -6.12
N ARG A 116 -5.01 6.20 -7.28
CA ARG A 116 -4.37 6.42 -8.58
C ARG A 116 -5.39 7.01 -9.55
N ALA A 117 -4.98 7.97 -10.35
CA ALA A 117 -5.71 8.40 -11.52
C ALA A 117 -4.81 8.29 -12.75
N HIS A 118 -5.40 7.93 -13.89
CA HIS A 118 -4.73 7.82 -15.16
C HIS A 118 -5.61 8.41 -16.26
N THR A 119 -5.03 9.17 -17.17
CA THR A 119 -5.76 9.82 -18.28
C THR A 119 -5.15 9.42 -19.60
N GLY A 120 -5.94 8.86 -20.51
CA GLY A 120 -5.55 8.57 -21.88
C GLY A 120 -5.06 7.14 -22.08
N ASP A 121 -4.13 6.98 -23.01
CA ASP A 121 -3.37 5.74 -23.27
C ASP A 121 -1.97 5.85 -22.63
N GLU A 122 -0.97 5.11 -23.11
CA GLU A 122 0.37 5.14 -22.51
C GLU A 122 1.09 6.51 -22.65
N ASN A 123 0.59 7.41 -23.52
CA ASN A 123 1.05 8.81 -23.59
C ASN A 123 0.39 9.71 -22.54
N GLY A 124 -0.58 9.15 -21.83
CA GLY A 124 -1.33 9.74 -20.76
C GLY A 124 -0.53 10.08 -19.52
N PHE A 125 -1.21 10.77 -18.60
CA PHE A 125 -0.66 11.15 -17.31
C PHE A 125 -1.26 10.31 -16.20
N THR A 126 -0.41 9.89 -15.28
CA THR A 126 -0.76 9.16 -14.07
C THR A 126 -0.41 10.00 -12.86
N THR A 127 -1.33 10.11 -11.90
CA THR A 127 -1.09 10.68 -10.58
C THR A 127 -1.39 9.63 -9.52
N PHE A 128 -0.67 9.68 -8.40
CA PHE A 128 -0.94 8.84 -7.24
C PHE A 128 -1.49 9.67 -6.10
N VAL A 129 -2.34 9.04 -5.29
CA VAL A 129 -2.70 9.54 -3.97
C VAL A 129 -1.96 8.67 -2.97
N TYR A 130 -1.17 9.29 -2.09
CA TYR A 130 -0.48 8.62 -0.99
C TYR A 130 -0.92 9.20 0.35
N ALA A 131 -0.73 8.43 1.41
CA ALA A 131 -1.10 8.80 2.78
C ALA A 131 -0.08 8.25 3.77
N GLU A 132 0.08 8.90 4.91
CA GLU A 132 0.99 8.46 5.97
C GLU A 132 0.33 7.39 6.85
N LEU A 133 1.06 6.29 7.11
CA LEU A 133 0.77 5.39 8.21
C LEU A 133 1.32 6.00 9.50
N ALA A 134 0.42 6.39 10.40
CA ALA A 134 0.78 7.06 11.65
C ALA A 134 0.29 6.27 12.86
N VAL A 135 1.11 6.25 13.91
CA VAL A 135 0.75 5.65 15.18
C VAL A 135 -0.34 6.48 15.87
N GLN A 136 -1.39 5.80 16.34
CA GLN A 136 -2.45 6.41 17.14
C GLN A 136 -2.47 5.77 18.52
N GLU A 137 -2.24 6.54 19.58
CA GLU A 137 -2.31 6.01 20.94
C GLU A 137 -3.73 5.59 21.31
N VAL A 138 -3.89 4.33 21.72
CA VAL A 138 -5.18 3.77 22.16
C VAL A 138 -5.21 3.61 23.69
N LYS A 139 -4.07 3.32 24.31
CA LYS A 139 -3.92 3.22 25.77
C LYS A 139 -2.87 4.23 26.26
N PRO A 140 -3.29 5.40 26.76
CA PRO A 140 -2.38 6.42 27.26
C PRO A 140 -1.91 6.05 28.68
N THR A 141 -1.29 4.89 28.85
CA THR A 141 -0.69 4.52 30.14
C THR A 141 0.49 5.46 30.47
N GLY A 142 1.01 6.19 29.49
CA GLY A 142 2.11 7.15 29.64
C GLY A 142 3.45 6.50 29.96
N GLU A 143 3.55 5.17 29.82
CA GLU A 143 4.76 4.40 30.13
C GLU A 143 5.67 4.22 28.91
N TYR A 144 5.12 4.30 27.70
CA TYR A 144 5.81 4.04 26.46
C TYR A 144 5.48 5.04 25.36
N SER A 145 6.47 5.34 24.53
CA SER A 145 6.30 5.97 23.23
C SER A 145 6.33 4.89 22.13
N TYR A 146 5.61 5.16 21.05
CA TYR A 146 5.52 4.24 19.91
C TYR A 146 5.97 4.92 18.63
N SER A 147 6.69 4.18 17.79
CA SER A 147 7.13 4.65 16.48
C SER A 147 6.88 3.60 15.41
N ILE A 148 6.83 4.04 14.15
CA ILE A 148 6.64 3.19 12.98
C ILE A 148 7.83 3.33 12.04
N GLY A 149 8.27 2.24 11.45
CA GLY A 149 9.33 2.23 10.44
C GLY A 149 9.30 0.98 9.57
N VAL A 150 10.00 1.03 8.44
CA VAL A 150 10.16 -0.14 7.56
C VAL A 150 11.03 -1.18 8.25
N VAL A 151 10.63 -2.44 8.18
CA VAL A 151 11.31 -3.54 8.89
C VAL A 151 11.34 -4.81 8.05
N GLU A 152 12.35 -5.65 8.29
CA GLU A 152 12.39 -7.00 7.77
C GLU A 152 11.61 -7.97 8.68
N PRO A 153 10.93 -8.99 8.11
CA PRO A 153 10.16 -9.96 8.88
C PRO A 153 11.06 -10.84 9.75
N LYS A 154 10.69 -11.04 11.02
CA LYS A 154 11.33 -12.06 11.88
C LYS A 154 11.25 -13.49 11.34
N LYS A 155 10.25 -13.77 10.49
CA LYS A 155 10.03 -15.07 9.83
C LYS A 155 10.11 -14.91 8.31
N PRO A 156 11.31 -14.82 7.71
CA PRO A 156 11.46 -14.55 6.27
C PRO A 156 10.79 -15.57 5.35
N LEU A 157 10.63 -16.82 5.82
CA LEU A 157 9.96 -17.88 5.06
C LEU A 157 8.46 -17.62 4.81
N LEU A 158 7.84 -16.72 5.58
CA LEU A 158 6.45 -16.32 5.39
C LEU A 158 6.31 -15.09 4.51
N PHE A 159 7.40 -14.39 4.22
CA PHE A 159 7.38 -13.13 3.51
C PHE A 159 7.51 -13.36 2.02
N GLU A 160 6.51 -12.91 1.28
CA GLU A 160 6.63 -12.75 -0.16
C GLU A 160 7.51 -11.53 -0.47
N GLU A 161 8.15 -11.55 -1.63
CA GLU A 161 9.00 -10.47 -2.11
C GLU A 161 8.35 -9.08 -2.02
N SER A 162 9.18 -8.07 -1.71
CA SER A 162 8.78 -6.66 -1.65
C SER A 162 8.58 -6.03 -3.02
N ILE A 163 8.97 -6.72 -4.10
CA ILE A 163 8.86 -6.24 -5.47
C ILE A 163 8.14 -7.29 -6.30
N LYS A 164 7.00 -6.92 -6.88
CA LYS A 164 6.30 -7.75 -7.86
C LYS A 164 6.48 -7.18 -9.25
N ILE A 165 6.84 -8.05 -10.17
CA ILE A 165 7.01 -7.74 -11.58
C ILE A 165 5.86 -8.42 -12.32
N ALA A 166 4.94 -7.63 -12.90
CA ALA A 166 3.78 -8.16 -13.60
C ALA A 166 3.56 -7.44 -14.92
N LYS A 167 3.26 -8.21 -15.95
CA LYS A 167 2.82 -7.67 -17.24
C LYS A 167 1.43 -7.06 -17.03
N GLU A 168 1.23 -5.79 -17.38
CA GLU A 168 -0.04 -5.13 -17.06
C GLU A 168 -1.23 -5.83 -17.72
N SER A 169 -1.06 -6.39 -18.92
CA SER A 169 -2.16 -6.99 -19.71
C SER A 169 -2.55 -8.43 -19.35
N ASN A 170 -1.86 -9.11 -18.43
CA ASN A 170 -2.03 -10.56 -18.22
C ASN A 170 -3.15 -10.95 -17.23
N GLY A 171 -3.74 -10.00 -16.51
CA GLY A 171 -4.80 -10.26 -15.52
C GLY A 171 -4.32 -10.78 -14.17
N GLU A 172 -3.00 -10.88 -13.95
CA GLU A 172 -2.42 -11.35 -12.70
C GLU A 172 -2.42 -10.25 -11.64
N TRP A 173 -2.58 -10.66 -10.39
CA TRP A 173 -2.49 -9.76 -9.26
C TRP A 173 -1.02 -9.45 -8.92
N ALA A 174 -0.67 -8.18 -8.95
CA ALA A 174 0.49 -7.68 -8.24
C ALA A 174 0.08 -7.36 -6.80
N LEU A 175 0.45 -8.23 -5.86
CA LEU A 175 0.30 -8.08 -4.42
C LEU A 175 1.45 -8.81 -3.70
N SER A 176 1.70 -8.47 -2.44
CA SER A 176 2.67 -9.18 -1.60
C SER A 176 2.08 -9.45 -0.23
N LYS A 177 2.51 -10.56 0.40
CA LYS A 177 2.00 -11.05 1.67
C LYS A 177 3.08 -11.37 2.69
N LEU A 178 2.69 -11.34 3.96
CA LEU A 178 3.39 -11.99 5.06
C LEU A 178 2.45 -13.05 5.65
N GLY A 179 2.67 -14.32 5.32
CA GLY A 179 1.71 -15.38 5.57
C GLY A 179 0.41 -15.14 4.80
N GLU A 180 -0.71 -15.08 5.50
CA GLU A 180 -2.03 -14.83 4.89
C GLU A 180 -2.36 -13.32 4.74
N TYR A 181 -1.54 -12.45 5.34
CA TYR A 181 -1.83 -11.02 5.44
C TYR A 181 -1.21 -10.23 4.30
N TYR A 182 -1.93 -9.24 3.78
CA TYR A 182 -1.43 -8.39 2.69
C TYR A 182 -0.55 -7.25 3.20
N LEU A 183 0.41 -6.85 2.36
CA LEU A 183 1.26 -5.69 2.57
C LEU A 183 0.70 -4.47 1.82
N PRO A 184 0.89 -3.26 2.34
CA PRO A 184 0.58 -2.03 1.61
C PRO A 184 1.49 -1.86 0.39
N MET A 185 0.89 -1.40 -0.71
CA MET A 185 1.60 -0.97 -1.90
C MET A 185 2.21 0.42 -1.68
N VAL A 186 3.47 0.59 -2.07
CA VAL A 186 4.24 1.83 -1.86
C VAL A 186 4.90 2.35 -3.12
N ALA A 187 5.00 1.55 -4.18
CA ALA A 187 5.65 1.98 -5.41
C ALA A 187 4.99 1.39 -6.64
N MET A 188 5.06 2.13 -7.74
CA MET A 188 4.73 1.66 -9.07
C MET A 188 5.73 2.26 -10.07
N SER A 189 6.31 1.41 -10.89
CA SER A 189 7.15 1.81 -12.02
C SER A 189 6.64 1.12 -13.28
N HIS A 190 6.58 1.87 -14.37
CA HIS A 190 6.17 1.38 -15.68
C HIS A 190 7.02 2.06 -16.75
N SER A 191 7.52 1.27 -17.69
CA SER A 191 8.30 1.76 -18.81
C SER A 191 7.90 1.04 -20.09
N GLY A 192 7.66 1.78 -21.15
CA GLY A 192 7.27 1.24 -22.45
C GLY A 192 5.79 1.38 -22.74
N ASP A 193 5.29 0.48 -23.58
CA ASP A 193 3.87 0.31 -23.89
C ASP A 193 3.20 -0.64 -22.89
N GLU A 194 1.89 -0.78 -22.93
CA GLU A 194 1.08 -1.55 -21.98
C GLU A 194 1.31 -3.07 -22.06
N ASN A 195 2.01 -3.52 -23.10
CA ASN A 195 2.57 -4.87 -23.18
C ASN A 195 3.88 -5.05 -22.43
N GLY A 196 4.45 -3.95 -21.94
CA GLY A 196 5.58 -3.89 -21.04
C GLY A 196 5.27 -4.42 -19.64
N THR A 197 6.31 -4.44 -18.84
CA THR A 197 6.26 -4.97 -17.48
C THR A 197 6.21 -3.83 -16.49
N SER A 198 5.21 -3.84 -15.61
CA SER A 198 5.16 -2.96 -14.45
C SER A 198 5.81 -3.60 -13.25
N THR A 199 6.46 -2.77 -12.45
CA THR A 199 7.04 -3.13 -11.17
C THR A 199 6.23 -2.48 -10.05
N TYR A 200 5.87 -3.27 -9.05
CA TYR A 200 5.05 -2.86 -7.91
C TYR A 200 5.84 -3.11 -6.63
N GLY A 201 5.98 -2.08 -5.80
CA GLY A 201 6.68 -2.18 -4.52
C GLY A 201 5.71 -2.30 -3.36
N PHE A 202 6.06 -3.15 -2.41
CA PHE A 202 5.34 -3.40 -1.15
C PHE A 202 6.33 -3.30 0.02
N LYS A 203 5.88 -2.79 1.16
CA LYS A 203 6.72 -2.66 2.37
C LYS A 203 6.04 -3.28 3.57
N LEU A 204 6.84 -3.90 4.43
CA LEU A 204 6.46 -4.28 5.77
C LEU A 204 6.85 -3.15 6.73
N PHE A 205 5.89 -2.69 7.52
CA PHE A 205 6.12 -1.69 8.56
C PHE A 205 6.04 -2.34 9.93
N GLY A 206 7.00 -2.02 10.79
CA GLY A 206 7.07 -2.45 12.18
C GLY A 206 6.65 -1.33 13.12
N ILE A 207 5.98 -1.71 14.22
CA ILE A 207 5.70 -0.84 15.34
C ILE A 207 6.72 -1.11 16.44
N TYR A 208 7.40 -0.06 16.86
CA TYR A 208 8.39 -0.09 17.91
C TYR A 208 7.84 0.57 19.15
N ARG A 209 8.21 0.02 20.30
CA ARG A 209 7.87 0.54 21.63
C ARG A 209 9.14 0.89 22.38
N GLU A 210 9.16 2.08 22.98
CA GLU A 210 10.28 2.61 23.76
C GLU A 210 9.77 3.10 25.12
N PRO A 211 10.44 2.82 26.25
CA PRO A 211 10.05 3.38 27.53
C PRO A 211 10.25 4.91 27.53
N ILE A 212 9.27 5.63 28.10
CA ILE A 212 9.43 7.06 28.35
C ILE A 212 10.31 7.21 29.60
N SER A 213 11.51 7.77 29.43
CA SER A 213 12.42 8.05 30.56
C SER A 213 11.69 8.92 31.59
N LYS A 214 11.66 8.46 32.85
CA LYS A 214 11.25 9.29 33.97
C LYS A 214 12.48 10.07 34.44
N ASP A 215 12.56 11.33 34.07
CA ASP A 215 13.50 12.28 34.68
C ASP A 215 13.21 12.46 36.19
#